data_AF-A0A349YCQ1-F1
#
_entry.id   AF-A0A349YCQ1-F1
#
_cell.length_a   1.000
_cell.length_b   1.000
_cell.length_c   1.000
_cell.angle_alpha   90.00
_cell.angle_beta   90.00
_cell.angle_gamma   90.00
#
_symmetry.space_group_name_H-M   'P 1'
#
loop_
_entity.id
_entity.type
_entity.pdbx_description
1 polymer ?
#
loop_
_entity_poly.entity_id
_entity_poly.type
_entity_poly.pdbx_seq_one_letter_code
_entity_poly.pdbx_strand_id
1 'polypeptide(L)' 'MFYREAGQFKTSYKADQAVFPIFQDRIFVAIWLFLGFVVVPMLANEYVFRAIF' A
#
# COMPACT_ATOMS: atom_id res chain seq x y z
N MET A 1 -18.50 -7.46 -2.83
CA MET A 1 -17.07 -7.41 -3.19
C MET A 1 -16.43 -6.13 -2.62
N PHE A 2 -15.16 -6.16 -2.19
CA PHE A 2 -14.43 -4.93 -1.82
C PHE A 2 -14.09 -4.03 -3.03
N TYR A 3 -14.19 -4.61 -4.22
CA TYR A 3 -14.12 -3.91 -5.50
C TYR A 3 -15.52 -3.51 -5.96
N ARG A 4 -15.61 -2.39 -6.69
CA ARG A 4 -16.87 -2.00 -7.31
C ARG A 4 -17.21 -2.98 -8.43
N GLU A 5 -18.45 -3.48 -8.43
CA GLU A 5 -18.96 -4.42 -9.45
C GLU A 5 -19.16 -3.73 -10.81
N ALA A 6 -19.44 -2.41 -10.81
CA ALA A 6 -19.28 -1.54 -11.97
C ALA A 6 -17.86 -0.93 -11.96
N GLY A 7 -17.10 -1.09 -13.05
CA GLY A 7 -15.68 -0.73 -13.14
C GLY A 7 -15.35 0.74 -12.84
N GLN A 8 -14.07 1.03 -12.64
CA GLN A 8 -13.54 2.39 -12.53
C GLN A 8 -13.35 2.98 -13.93
N PHE A 9 -14.26 3.85 -14.36
CA PHE A 9 -14.16 4.54 -15.65
C PHE A 9 -13.10 5.64 -15.60
N LYS A 10 -12.20 5.61 -16.58
CA LYS A 10 -11.13 6.60 -16.74
C LYS A 10 -11.52 7.54 -17.87
N THR A 11 -11.35 8.85 -17.66
CA THR A 11 -11.75 9.91 -18.62
C THR A 11 -10.57 10.43 -19.45
N SER A 12 -9.36 9.91 -19.24
CA SER A 12 -8.16 10.31 -19.98
C SER A 12 -7.17 9.18 -20.11
N TYR A 13 -6.45 9.15 -21.24
CA TYR A 13 -5.37 8.18 -21.50
C TYR A 13 -4.27 8.21 -20.44
N LYS A 14 -3.98 9.37 -19.84
CA LYS A 14 -3.00 9.47 -18.75
C LYS A 14 -3.43 8.66 -17.52
N ALA A 15 -4.72 8.61 -17.22
CA ALA A 15 -5.24 7.80 -16.13
C ALA A 15 -5.16 6.30 -16.45
N ASP A 16 -5.21 5.91 -17.73
CA ASP A 16 -5.03 4.52 -18.16
C ASP A 16 -3.63 4.00 -17.89
N GLN A 17 -2.61 4.86 -18.04
CA GLN A 17 -1.20 4.51 -17.87
C GLN A 17 -0.69 4.54 -16.42
N ALA A 18 -1.57 4.75 -15.43
CA ALA A 18 -1.16 4.76 -14.03
C ALA A 18 -0.80 3.35 -13.52
N VAL A 19 0.34 3.22 -12.82
CA VAL A 19 0.83 1.96 -12.22
C VAL A 19 -0.16 1.38 -11.20
N PHE A 20 -0.75 2.24 -10.37
CA PHE A 20 -1.79 1.89 -9.41
C PHE A 20 -3.08 2.65 -9.76
N PRO A 21 -3.90 2.14 -10.69
CA PRO A 21 -5.10 2.82 -11.14
C PRO A 21 -6.24 2.76 -10.11
N ILE A 22 -6.21 1.76 -9.23
CA ILE A 22 -7.17 1.57 -8.15
C ILE A 22 -6.67 2.34 -6.92
N PHE A 23 -7.53 3.17 -6.34
CA PHE A 23 -7.17 3.98 -5.17
C PHE A 23 -6.88 3.11 -3.93
N GLN A 24 -7.62 2.01 -3.76
CA GLN A 24 -7.36 1.05 -2.69
C GLN A 24 -5.92 0.51 -2.73
N ASP A 25 -5.41 0.16 -3.91
CA ASP A 25 -4.04 -0.35 -4.08
C ASP A 25 -3.01 0.70 -3.66
N ARG A 26 -3.24 1.97 -4.00
CA ARG A 26 -2.37 3.09 -3.60
C ARG A 26 -2.31 3.23 -2.08
N ILE A 27 -3.45 3.15 -1.40
CA ILE A 27 -3.51 3.19 0.06
C ILE A 27 -2.78 1.98 0.65
N PHE A 28 -3.05 0.78 0.13
CA PHE A 28 -2.46 -0.45 0.65
C PHE A 28 -0.92 -0.41 0.56
N VAL A 29 -0.38 -0.01 -0.59
CA VAL A 29 1.07 0.15 -0.77
C VAL A 29 1.61 1.23 0.16
N ALA A 30 0.93 2.38 0.28
CA ALA A 30 1.36 3.44 1.19
C ALA A 30 1.41 2.98 2.65
N ILE A 31 0.41 2.22 3.11
CA ILE A 31 0.39 1.64 4.47
C ILE A 31 1.55 0.67 4.66
N TRP A 32 1.80 -0.23 3.71
CA TRP A 32 2.91 -1.18 3.82
C TRP A 32 4.27 -0.50 3.88
N LEU A 33 4.49 0.51 3.04
CA LEU A 33 5.71 1.31 3.09
C LEU A 33 5.83 2.05 4.42
N PHE A 34 4.75 2.66 4.90
CA PHE A 34 4.75 3.33 6.21
C PHE A 34 5.07 2.37 7.35
N LEU A 35 4.48 1.17 7.35
CA LEU A 35 4.77 0.15 8.35
C LEU A 35 6.25 -0.24 8.32
N GLY A 36 6.81 -0.54 7.14
CA GLY A 36 8.19 -1.00 7.03
C GLY A 36 9.24 0.08 7.31
N PHE A 37 9.01 1.32 6.86
CA PHE A 37 10.01 2.38 6.95
C PHE A 37 9.85 3.32 8.15
N VAL A 38 8.68 3.34 8.79
CA VAL A 38 8.41 4.22 9.94
C VAL A 38 8.10 3.40 11.18
N VAL A 39 7.11 2.52 11.12
CA VAL A 39 6.63 1.81 12.31
C VAL A 39 7.67 0.80 12.81
N VAL A 40 8.24 -0.02 11.92
CA VAL A 40 9.25 -1.02 12.31
C VAL A 40 10.47 -0.35 12.96
N PRO A 41 11.13 0.68 12.38
CA PRO A 41 12.27 1.32 13.03
C PRO A 41 11.97 1.99 14.37
N MET A 42 10.75 2.52 14.55
CA MET A 42 10.37 3.21 15.79
C MET A 42 10.01 2.25 16.93
N LEU A 43 9.49 1.07 16.62
CA LEU A 43 8.95 0.14 17.62
C LEU A 43 9.78 -1.14 17.81
N ALA A 44 10.54 -1.56 16.81
CA ALA A 44 11.34 -2.78 16.92
C ALA A 44 12.58 -2.51 17.78
N ASN A 45 12.75 -3.33 18.83
CA ASN A 45 13.92 -3.32 19.66
C ASN A 45 14.88 -4.47 19.28
N GLU A 46 16.04 -4.53 19.93
CA GLU A 46 17.03 -5.56 19.66
C GLU A 46 16.51 -6.99 19.89
N TYR A 47 15.63 -7.18 20.87
CA TYR A 47 15.01 -8.49 21.10
C TYR A 47 14.15 -8.92 19.91
N VAL A 48 13.29 -8.03 19.38
CA VAL A 48 12.45 -8.30 18.22
C VAL A 48 13.30 -8.70 17.00
N PHE A 49 14.41 -8.01 16.76
CA PHE A 49 15.29 -8.30 15.62
C PHE A 49 16.17 -9.55 15.78
N ARG A 50 16.41 -10.03 17.01
CA ARG A 50 17.31 -11.18 17.24
C ARG A 50 16.58 -12.47 17.59
N ALA A 51 15.38 -12.37 18.14
CA ALA A 51 14.67 -13.51 18.72
C ALA A 51 13.33 -13.82 18.02
N ILE A 52 12.76 -12.87 17.26
CA ILE A 52 11.48 -13.07 16.57
C ILE A 52 11.66 -13.17 15.05
N PHE A 53 12.37 -12.22 14.45
CA PHE A 53 12.75 -12.22 13.04
C PHE A 53 14.14 -12.82 12.85
#